data_AF-A0A8B3JJM3-F1
#
_entry.id   AF-A0A8B3JJM3-F1
#
_cell.length_a   1.000
_cell.length_b   1.000
_cell.length_c   1.000
_cell.angle_alpha   90.00
_cell.angle_beta   90.00
_cell.angle_gamma   90.00
#
_symmetry.space_group_name_H-M   'P 1'
#
loop_
_entity.id
_entity.type
_entity.pdbx_description
1 polymer ?
#
loop_
_entity_poly.entity_id
_entity_poly.type
_entity_poly.pdbx_seq_one_letter_code
_entity_poly.pdbx_strand_id
1 'polypeptide(L)'
;MDIYRMINRQLKMTTAPWGVLVLFTLLSALAVSGCGDKNESEFIRGCKSSGGTTAVCNCIWDTLKTTYTHGELEKINQQYGYVPPRFMDNMQRAALQCRNKD
;
A
#
# COMPACT_ATOMS: atom_id res chain seq x y z
N MET A 1 28.03 20.52 41.76
CA MET A 1 27.69 19.79 40.51
C MET A 1 26.87 20.74 39.67
N ASP A 2 27.54 21.43 38.76
CA ASP A 2 27.11 22.70 38.19
C ASP A 2 26.26 22.53 36.92
N ILE A 3 25.04 23.08 36.95
CA ILE A 3 24.03 23.10 35.87
C ILE A 3 24.61 23.53 34.51
N TYR A 4 25.58 24.44 34.51
CA TYR A 4 26.25 24.95 33.30
C TYR A 4 26.99 23.86 32.51
N ARG A 5 27.48 22.80 33.18
CA ARG A 5 28.20 21.70 32.53
C ARG A 5 27.28 20.76 31.75
N MET A 6 25.99 20.68 32.11
CA MET A 6 24.99 19.91 31.36
C MET A 6 24.51 20.64 30.11
N ILE A 7 24.29 21.96 30.19
CA ILE A 7 23.84 22.77 29.05
C ILE A 7 24.90 22.76 27.93
N ASN A 8 26.18 22.89 28.29
CA ASN A 8 27.27 22.89 27.30
C ASN A 8 27.49 21.51 26.64
N ARG A 9 27.00 20.42 27.25
CA ARG A 9 27.09 19.06 26.70
C ARG A 9 25.99 18.77 25.67
N GLN A 10 24.80 19.35 25.85
CA GLN A 10 23.68 19.20 24.91
C GLN A 10 23.89 20.01 23.61
N LEU A 11 24.45 21.23 23.71
CA LEU A 11 24.77 22.06 22.52
C LEU A 11 25.89 21.49 21.65
N LYS A 12 26.81 20.70 22.24
CA LYS A 12 27.91 20.07 21.49
C LYS A 12 27.52 18.75 20.81
N MET A 13 26.29 18.27 21.03
CA MET A 13 25.82 16.94 20.58
C MET A 13 24.69 17.02 19.55
N THR A 14 24.50 18.17 18.89
CA THR A 14 23.47 18.33 17.84
C THR A 14 23.96 19.14 16.64
N THR A 15 25.19 18.89 16.19
CA THR A 15 25.51 19.09 14.78
C THR A 15 25.36 17.75 14.08
N ALA A 16 24.11 17.34 13.84
CA ALA A 16 23.87 16.27 12.88
C ALA A 16 24.45 16.77 11.54
N PRO A 17 25.34 16.00 10.89
CA PRO A 17 25.76 16.35 9.54
C PRO A 17 24.50 16.48 8.69
N TRP A 18 24.43 17.49 7.82
CA TRP A 18 23.29 17.65 6.89
C TRP A 18 22.97 16.33 6.16
N GLY A 19 23.98 15.48 5.92
CA GLY A 19 23.81 14.14 5.36
C GLY A 19 22.93 13.20 6.19
N VAL A 20 22.94 13.26 7.53
CA VAL A 20 22.08 12.43 8.38
C VAL A 20 20.63 12.90 8.28
N LEU A 21 20.39 14.21 8.24
CA LEU A 21 19.05 14.79 8.12
C LEU A 21 18.42 14.51 6.74
N VAL A 22 19.23 14.54 5.68
CA VAL A 22 18.86 14.14 4.31
C VAL A 22 18.59 12.63 4.22
N LEU A 23 19.40 11.80 4.89
CA LEU A 23 19.21 10.35 4.90
C LEU A 23 17.91 9.95 5.61
N PHE A 24 17.60 10.57 6.76
CA PHE A 24 16.35 10.32 7.49
C PHE A 24 15.09 10.78 6.73
N THR A 25 15.17 11.89 6.00
CA THR A 25 14.06 12.38 5.16
C THR A 25 13.84 11.49 3.93
N LEU A 26 14.91 11.01 3.29
CA LEU A 26 14.81 10.03 2.20
C LEU A 26 14.23 8.69 2.67
N LEU A 27 14.70 8.15 3.81
CA LEU A 27 14.16 6.92 4.40
C LEU A 27 12.66 7.03 4.73
N SER A 28 12.22 8.20 5.19
CA SER A 28 10.82 8.48 5.49
C SER A 28 9.96 8.58 4.23
N ALA A 29 10.50 9.12 3.13
CA ALA A 29 9.80 9.17 1.83
C ALA A 29 9.56 7.76 1.25
N LEU A 30 10.49 6.83 1.43
CA LEU A 30 10.27 5.43 1.04
C LEU A 30 9.21 4.75 1.93
N ALA A 31 9.17 5.07 3.23
CA ALA A 31 8.16 4.51 4.13
C ALA A 31 6.72 4.97 3.81
N VAL A 32 6.55 6.16 3.22
CA VAL A 32 5.23 6.71 2.81
C VAL A 32 4.76 6.20 1.44
N SER A 33 5.62 5.54 0.66
CA SER A 33 5.20 4.88 -0.59
C SER A 33 4.22 3.71 -0.37
N GLY A 34 3.94 3.37 0.89
CA GLY A 34 2.94 2.38 1.31
C GLY A 34 1.57 2.93 1.72
N CYS A 35 1.17 4.16 1.36
CA CYS A 35 -0.20 4.66 1.52
C CYS A 35 -1.20 4.01 0.52
N GLY A 36 -1.06 2.72 0.24
CA GLY A 36 -2.01 1.93 -0.53
C GLY A 36 -2.88 1.09 0.41
N ASP A 37 -4.14 0.90 0.05
CA ASP A 37 -5.01 -0.05 0.74
C ASP A 37 -4.34 -1.44 0.76
N LYS A 38 -4.27 -2.08 1.94
CA LYS A 38 -3.55 -3.37 2.07
C LYS A 38 -4.19 -4.43 1.17
N ASN A 39 -5.52 -4.44 1.10
CA ASN A 39 -6.27 -5.40 0.30
C ASN A 39 -6.03 -5.18 -1.20
N GLU A 40 -5.97 -3.92 -1.64
CA GLU A 40 -5.55 -3.54 -2.98
C GLU A 40 -4.15 -4.06 -3.29
N SER A 41 -3.17 -3.74 -2.45
CA SER A 41 -1.78 -4.15 -2.67
C SER A 41 -1.64 -5.67 -2.77
N GLU A 42 -2.29 -6.42 -1.86
CA GLU A 42 -2.30 -7.88 -1.90
C GLU A 42 -3.00 -8.44 -3.15
N PHE A 43 -4.13 -7.85 -3.55
CA PHE A 43 -4.84 -8.22 -4.77
C PHE A 43 -3.97 -7.98 -6.01
N ILE A 44 -3.41 -6.79 -6.16
CA ILE A 44 -2.56 -6.41 -7.31
C ILE A 44 -1.34 -7.32 -7.37
N ARG A 45 -0.71 -7.62 -6.23
CA ARG A 45 0.42 -8.56 -6.16
C ARG A 45 0.02 -9.97 -6.61
N GLY A 46 -1.12 -10.48 -6.16
CA GLY A 46 -1.65 -11.79 -6.58
C GLY A 46 -1.99 -11.84 -8.07
N CYS A 47 -2.62 -10.79 -8.59
CA CYS A 47 -2.95 -10.65 -10.01
C CYS A 47 -1.68 -10.63 -10.89
N LYS A 48 -0.66 -9.85 -10.50
CA LYS A 48 0.63 -9.83 -11.21
C LYS A 48 1.33 -11.18 -11.16
N SER A 49 1.33 -11.85 -10.01
CA SER A 49 1.86 -13.21 -9.88
C SER A 49 1.13 -14.23 -10.75
N SER A 50 -0.12 -13.94 -11.14
CA SER A 50 -0.92 -14.77 -12.05
C SER A 50 -0.72 -14.40 -13.53
N GLY A 51 0.18 -13.45 -13.85
CA GLY A 51 0.53 -13.06 -15.22
C GLY A 51 -0.13 -11.76 -15.72
N GLY A 52 -0.90 -11.05 -14.90
CA GLY A 52 -1.48 -9.76 -15.28
C GLY A 52 -0.46 -8.63 -15.34
N THR A 53 -0.61 -7.69 -16.28
CA THR A 53 0.15 -6.43 -16.28
C THR A 53 -0.30 -5.53 -15.14
N THR A 54 0.51 -4.54 -14.76
CA THR A 54 0.10 -3.55 -13.74
C THR A 54 -1.20 -2.84 -14.14
N ALA A 55 -1.36 -2.50 -15.43
CA ALA A 55 -2.54 -1.83 -15.94
C ALA A 55 -3.80 -2.71 -15.82
N VAL A 56 -3.74 -3.97 -16.28
CA VAL A 56 -4.86 -4.93 -16.12
C VAL A 56 -5.23 -5.10 -14.66
N CYS A 57 -4.25 -5.35 -13.79
CA CYS A 57 -4.53 -5.64 -12.39
C CYS A 57 -5.23 -4.47 -11.70
N ASN A 58 -4.76 -3.24 -11.94
CA ASN A 58 -5.41 -2.04 -11.43
C ASN A 58 -6.84 -1.89 -11.99
N CYS A 59 -7.02 -2.09 -13.30
CA CYS A 59 -8.35 -2.03 -13.92
C CYS A 59 -9.33 -3.05 -13.30
N ILE A 60 -8.87 -4.29 -13.06
CA ILE A 60 -9.72 -5.32 -12.46
C ILE A 60 -10.12 -4.90 -11.05
N TRP A 61 -9.15 -4.45 -10.25
CA TRP A 61 -9.41 -4.00 -8.89
C TRP A 61 -10.41 -2.85 -8.83
N ASP A 62 -10.22 -1.82 -9.67
CA ASP A 62 -11.14 -0.69 -9.77
C ASP A 62 -12.54 -1.15 -10.17
N THR A 63 -12.63 -2.06 -11.15
CA THR A 63 -13.92 -2.63 -11.59
C THR A 63 -14.61 -3.39 -10.45
N LEU A 64 -13.88 -4.16 -9.66
CA LEU A 64 -14.43 -4.89 -8.51
C LEU A 64 -14.88 -3.93 -7.40
N LYS A 65 -14.08 -2.90 -7.07
CA LYS A 65 -14.42 -1.88 -6.07
C LYS A 65 -15.71 -1.13 -6.40
N THR A 66 -16.03 -0.93 -7.67
CA THR A 66 -17.31 -0.33 -8.07
C THR A 66 -18.51 -1.27 -7.88
N THR A 67 -18.27 -2.59 -7.94
CA THR A 67 -19.32 -3.62 -7.80
C THR A 67 -19.55 -3.99 -6.33
N TYR A 68 -18.48 -4.09 -5.56
CA TYR A 68 -18.46 -4.55 -4.17
C TYR A 68 -18.13 -3.38 -3.27
N THR A 69 -19.14 -2.87 -2.59
CA THR A 69 -19.06 -1.63 -1.81
C THR A 69 -19.00 -1.95 -0.31
N HIS A 70 -18.91 -0.95 0.56
CA HIS A 70 -19.00 -1.14 2.02
C HIS A 70 -18.03 -2.20 2.60
N GLY A 71 -16.81 -2.26 2.06
CA GLY A 71 -15.76 -3.17 2.52
C GLY A 71 -16.01 -4.65 2.20
N GLU A 72 -16.88 -4.99 1.24
CA GLU A 72 -17.11 -6.38 0.83
C GLU A 72 -15.82 -7.08 0.34
N LEU A 73 -14.96 -6.38 -0.39
CA LEU A 73 -13.66 -6.94 -0.79
C LEU A 73 -12.71 -7.11 0.41
N GLU A 74 -12.84 -6.28 1.45
CA GLU A 74 -12.01 -6.35 2.64
C GLU A 74 -12.29 -7.61 3.45
N LYS A 75 -13.57 -7.95 3.55
CA LYS A 75 -14.07 -9.14 4.27
C LYS A 75 -13.54 -10.45 3.70
N ILE A 76 -13.16 -10.51 2.42
CA ILE A 76 -12.58 -11.73 1.82
C ILE A 76 -11.29 -12.13 2.52
N ASN A 77 -10.46 -11.16 2.90
CA ASN A 77 -9.19 -11.42 3.57
C ASN A 77 -9.33 -11.50 5.10
N GLN A 78 -10.40 -10.93 5.67
CA GLN A 78 -10.59 -10.84 7.12
C GLN A 78 -11.47 -11.97 7.67
N GLN A 79 -12.44 -12.44 6.89
CA GLN A 79 -13.40 -13.45 7.29
C GLN A 79 -13.18 -14.74 6.50
N TYR A 80 -12.66 -15.75 7.18
CA TYR A 80 -12.42 -17.05 6.57
C TYR A 80 -13.70 -17.62 5.93
N GLY A 81 -13.60 -18.02 4.66
CA GLY A 81 -14.71 -18.60 3.89
C GLY A 81 -15.74 -17.59 3.38
N TYR A 82 -15.59 -16.29 3.65
CA TYR A 82 -16.46 -15.27 3.07
C TYR A 82 -16.09 -15.02 1.60
N VAL A 83 -17.09 -15.12 0.73
CA VAL A 83 -16.99 -14.77 -0.69
C VAL A 83 -18.25 -14.00 -1.06
N PRO A 84 -18.14 -12.75 -1.58
CA PRO A 84 -19.29 -11.98 -1.99
C PRO A 84 -20.15 -12.70 -3.05
N PRO A 85 -21.46 -12.41 -3.11
CA PRO A 85 -22.32 -12.96 -4.14
C PRO A 85 -21.76 -12.69 -5.54
N ARG A 86 -21.74 -13.71 -6.40
CA ARG A 86 -21.28 -13.61 -7.79
C ARG A 86 -19.80 -13.20 -7.93
N PHE A 87 -18.97 -13.34 -6.88
CA PHE A 87 -17.56 -12.95 -6.90
C PHE A 87 -16.79 -13.52 -8.08
N MET A 88 -16.89 -14.84 -8.31
CA MET A 88 -16.18 -15.50 -9.42
C MET A 88 -16.62 -14.99 -10.80
N ASP A 89 -17.92 -14.73 -10.99
CA ASP A 89 -18.46 -14.25 -12.27
C ASP A 89 -18.03 -12.80 -12.53
N ASN A 90 -18.07 -11.96 -11.50
CA ASN A 90 -17.63 -10.56 -11.59
C ASN A 90 -16.11 -10.44 -11.77
N MET A 91 -15.32 -11.32 -11.13
CA MET A 91 -13.87 -11.44 -11.38
C MET A 91 -13.57 -11.77 -12.84
N GLN A 92 -14.22 -12.79 -13.39
CA GLN A 92 -14.05 -13.18 -14.80
C GLN A 92 -14.47 -12.06 -15.75
N ARG A 93 -15.63 -11.43 -15.49
CA ARG A 93 -16.12 -10.31 -16.29
C ARG A 93 -15.17 -9.12 -16.26
N ALA A 94 -14.66 -8.74 -15.09
CA ALA A 94 -13.67 -7.68 -14.95
C ALA A 94 -12.37 -8.02 -15.69
N ALA A 95 -11.88 -9.25 -15.57
CA ALA A 95 -10.68 -9.69 -16.29
C ALA A 95 -10.84 -9.60 -17.81
N LEU A 96 -11.99 -10.04 -18.35
CA LEU A 96 -12.29 -9.91 -19.79
C LEU A 96 -12.40 -8.45 -20.22
N GLN A 97 -13.09 -7.61 -19.43
CA GLN A 97 -13.25 -6.18 -19.72
C GLN A 97 -11.91 -5.44 -19.71
N CYS A 98 -11.03 -5.76 -18.78
CA CYS A 98 -9.75 -5.08 -18.62
C CYS A 98 -8.70 -5.54 -19.61
N ARG A 99 -8.66 -6.83 -19.95
CA ARG A 99 -7.76 -7.33 -21.01
C ARG A 99 -8.03 -6.68 -22.37
N ASN A 100 -9.29 -6.35 -22.66
CA ASN A 100 -9.66 -5.69 -23.92
C ASN A 100 -9.37 -4.18 -23.92
N LYS A 101 -8.91 -3.62 -22.80
CA LYS A 101 -8.54 -2.21 -22.64
C LYS A 101 -7.02 -2.00 -22.55
N ASP A 102 -6.25 -3.09 -22.56
CA ASP A 102 -4.80 -3.11 -22.39
C ASP A 102 -4.05 -2.86 -23.72
#